data_AF-A0A5P9GVS1-F1
#
_entry.id   AF-A0A5P9GVS1-F1
#
_cell.length_a   1.000
_cell.length_b   1.000
_cell.length_c   1.000
_cell.angle_alpha   90.00
_cell.angle_beta   90.00
_cell.angle_gamma   90.00
#
_symmetry.space_group_name_H-M   'P 1'
#
loop_
_entity.id
_entity.type
_entity.pdbx_description
1 polymer ?
#
loop_
_entity_poly.entity_id
_entity_poly.type
_entity_poly.pdbx_seq_one_letter_code
_entity_poly.pdbx_strand_id
1 'polypeptide(L)' 'MDLNQLLYQHQRALMNKRQSAGREDGETYFDLVEYYARRIRERRRSIGADEYRWTVRSGQ' A
#
# COMPACT_ATOMS: atom_id res chain seq x y z
N MET A 1 -9.49 -6.37 7.69
CA MET A 1 -8.37 -6.95 6.93
C MET A 1 -7.10 -6.80 7.73
N ASP A 2 -6.31 -7.88 7.79
CA ASP A 2 -4.97 -7.84 8.35
C ASP A 2 -3.98 -7.10 7.41
N LEU A 3 -2.84 -6.67 7.95
CA LEU A 3 -1.79 -5.99 7.18
C LEU A 3 -1.31 -6.85 6.00
N ASN A 4 -1.16 -8.17 6.18
CA ASN A 4 -0.75 -9.08 5.10
C ASN A 4 -1.78 -9.13 3.98
N GLN A 5 -3.08 -9.11 4.31
CA GLN A 5 -4.13 -9.07 3.29
C GLN A 5 -4.11 -7.75 2.52
N LEU A 6 -3.88 -6.61 3.20
CA LEU A 6 -3.76 -5.31 2.53
C LEU A 6 -2.56 -5.26 1.58
N LEU A 7 -1.41 -5.82 2.00
CA LEU A 7 -0.21 -5.89 1.16
C LEU A 7 -0.42 -6.78 -0.07
N TYR A 8 -1.05 -7.94 0.11
CA TYR A 8 -1.38 -8.85 -0.99
C TYR A 8 -2.29 -8.17 -2.03
N GLN A 9 -3.37 -7.52 -1.60
CA GLN A 9 -4.27 -6.85 -2.52
C GLN A 9 -3.63 -5.65 -3.21
N HIS A 10 -2.74 -4.92 -2.53
CA HIS A 10 -1.96 -3.84 -3.13
C HIS A 10 -1.04 -4.36 -4.25
N GLN A 11 -0.30 -5.44 -4.00
CA GLN A 11 0.54 -6.08 -5.02
C GLN A 11 -0.28 -6.56 -6.22
N ARG A 12 -1.42 -7.19 -5.96
CA ARG A 12 -2.33 -7.67 -7.00
C ARG A 12 -2.89 -6.52 -7.85
N ALA A 13 -3.25 -5.39 -7.23
CA ALA A 13 -3.69 -4.19 -7.95
C ALA A 13 -2.57 -3.61 -8.85
N LEU A 14 -1.31 -3.61 -8.38
CA LEU A 14 -0.15 -3.19 -9.19
C LEU A 14 0.08 -4.13 -10.39
N MET A 15 -0.04 -5.45 -10.18
CA MET A 15 0.12 -6.43 -11.27
C MET A 15 -0.99 -6.32 -12.29
N ASN A 16 -2.23 -6.07 -11.86
CA ASN A 16 -3.36 -5.88 -12.76
C ASN A 16 -3.26 -4.55 -13.53
N LYS A 17 -2.84 -3.48 -12.87
CA LYS A 17 -2.52 -2.21 -13.54
C LYS A 17 -1.49 -2.40 -14.65
N ARG A 18 -0.43 -3.16 -14.39
CA ARG A 18 0.64 -3.43 -15.38
C ARG A 18 0.15 -4.28 -16.56
N GLN A 19 -0.82 -5.16 -16.34
CA GLN A 19 -1.36 -6.05 -17.37
C GLN A 19 -2.53 -5.43 -18.13
N SER A 20 -3.14 -4.37 -17.60
CA SER A 20 -4.24 -3.72 -18.29
C SER A 20 -3.75 -2.82 -19.40
N ALA A 21 -4.13 -3.15 -20.64
CA ALA A 21 -3.91 -2.33 -21.82
C ALA A 21 -5.03 -1.30 -22.06
N GLY A 22 -6.12 -1.35 -21.28
CA GLY A 22 -7.30 -0.50 -21.42
C GLY A 22 -7.24 0.75 -20.54
N ARG A 23 -7.70 1.89 -21.08
CA ARG A 23 -7.71 3.18 -20.38
C ARG A 23 -8.62 3.18 -19.14
N GLU A 24 -9.80 2.56 -19.24
CA GLU A 24 -10.80 2.49 -18.15
C GLU A 24 -10.37 1.58 -16.99
N ASP A 25 -9.81 0.42 -17.31
CA ASP A 25 -9.21 -0.48 -16.32
C ASP A 25 -8.00 0.17 -15.62
N GLY A 26 -7.22 0.96 -16.35
CA GLY A 26 -6.07 1.70 -15.80
C GLY A 26 -6.44 2.67 -14.69
N GLU A 27 -7.58 3.38 -14.83
CA GLU A 27 -8.11 4.31 -13.82
C GLU A 27 -8.62 3.54 -12.59
N THR A 28 -9.38 2.47 -12.79
CA THR A 28 -9.89 1.62 -11.70
C THR A 28 -8.78 1.00 -10.86
N TYR A 29 -7.71 0.51 -11.50
CA TYR A 29 -6.56 -0.02 -10.76
C TYR A 29 -5.73 1.06 -10.07
N PHE A 30 -5.75 2.30 -10.57
CA PHE A 30 -5.12 3.45 -9.89
C PHE A 30 -5.80 3.72 -8.54
N ASP A 31 -7.13 3.81 -8.54
CA ASP A 31 -7.91 4.00 -7.31
C ASP A 31 -7.67 2.88 -6.29
N LEU A 32 -7.60 1.63 -6.74
CA LEU A 32 -7.33 0.48 -5.87
C LEU A 32 -5.91 0.53 -5.28
N VAL A 33 -4.91 0.91 -6.08
CA VAL A 33 -3.52 1.07 -5.60
C VAL A 33 -3.46 2.13 -4.51
N GLU A 34 -4.08 3.29 -4.72
CA GLU A 34 -4.12 4.39 -3.74
C GLU A 34 -4.90 4.03 -2.48
N TYR A 35 -6.05 3.38 -2.64
CA TYR A 35 -6.89 2.90 -1.55
C TYR A 35 -6.12 1.95 -0.62
N TYR A 36 -5.48 0.91 -1.16
CA TYR A 36 -4.72 -0.03 -0.35
C TYR A 36 -3.48 0.64 0.27
N ALA A 37 -2.79 1.54 -0.44
CA ALA A 37 -1.66 2.29 0.11
C ALA A 37 -2.05 3.17 1.31
N ARG A 38 -3.23 3.81 1.27
CA ARG A 38 -3.77 4.57 2.40
C ARG A 38 -4.05 3.65 3.59
N ARG A 39 -4.75 2.53 3.37
CA ARG A 39 -5.10 1.57 4.43
C ARG A 39 -3.87 0.91 5.07
N ILE A 40 -2.82 0.62 4.29
CA ILE A 40 -1.54 0.13 4.81
C ILE A 40 -0.90 1.16 5.75
N ARG A 41 -0.89 2.44 5.37
CA ARG A 41 -0.33 3.51 6.22
C ARG A 41 -1.13 3.70 7.51
N GLU A 42 -2.46 3.68 7.42
CA GLU A 42 -3.33 3.75 8.61
C GLU A 42 -3.10 2.55 9.54
N ARG A 43 -2.98 1.33 8.97
CA ARG A 43 -2.73 0.14 9.77
C ARG A 43 -1.35 0.13 10.41
N ARG A 44 -0.30 0.56 9.68
CA ARG A 44 1.06 0.72 10.21
C ARG A 44 1.13 1.72 11.36
N ARG A 45 0.43 2.85 11.26
CA ARG A 45 0.30 3.82 12.35
C ARG A 45 -0.44 3.23 13.55
N SER A 46 -1.54 2.52 13.32
CA SER A 46 -2.32 1.88 14.38
C SER A 46 -1.57 0.80 15.17
N ILE A 47 -0.52 0.19 14.60
CA ILE A 47 0.29 -0.84 15.27
C ILE A 47 1.66 -0.30 15.75
N GLY A 48 1.88 1.02 15.68
CA GLY A 48 3.16 1.64 16.06
C GLY A 48 4.35 1.34 15.13
N ALA A 49 4.11 0.69 13.98
CA ALA A 49 5.18 0.31 13.05
C ALA A 49 5.81 1.50 12.29
N ASP A 50 5.18 2.68 12.34
CA ASP A 50 5.73 3.91 11.76
C ASP A 50 6.75 4.59 12.70
N GLU A 51 6.66 4.37 14.01
CA GLU A 51 7.58 4.94 15.02
C GLU A 51 8.99 4.34 14.94
N TYR A 52 9.13 3.11 14.43
CA TYR A 52 10.44 2.46 14.29
C TYR A 52 11.33 3.05 13.18
N ARG A 53 10.79 3.89 12.29
CA ARG A 53 11.61 4.51 11.23
C ARG A 53 12.39 5.74 11.72
N TRP A 54 12.02 6.33 12.87
CA TRP A 54 12.61 7.59 13.34
C TRP A 54 13.73 7.40 14.38
N THR A 55 13.84 6.24 15.03
CA THR A 55 14.84 5.99 16.10
C THR A 55 16.18 5.45 15.63
N VAL A 56 16.34 5.03 14.36
CA VAL A 56 17.61 4.49 13.82
C VAL A 56 18.49 5.51 13.08
N ARG A 57 18.16 6.81 13.13
CA ARG A 57 19.00 7.88 12.56
C ARG A 57 19.51 8.92 13.57
N SER A 58 19.26 8.70 14.85
CA SER A 58 19.70 9.57 15.95
C SER A 58 20.68 8.80 16.84
N GLY A 59 21.82 8.46 16.27
CA GLY A 59 22.92 7.77 16.95
C GLY A 59 24.19 8.01 16.15
N GLN A 60 24.57 9.29 16.07
CA GLN A 60 25.90 9.75 15.65
C GLN A 60 26.83 9.70 16.86
#